data_AF-A0A7X6R694-F1
#
_entry.id   AF-A0A7X6R694-F1
#
_cell.length_a   1.000
_cell.length_b   1.000
_cell.length_c   1.000
_cell.angle_alpha   90.00
_cell.angle_beta   90.00
_cell.angle_gamma   90.00
#
_symmetry.space_group_name_H-M   'P 1'
#
loop_
_entity.id
_entity.type
_entity.pdbx_description
1 polymer ?
#
loop_
_entity_poly.entity_id
_entity_poly.type
_entity_poly.pdbx_seq_one_letter_code
_entity_poly.pdbx_strand_id
1 'polypeptide(L)' 'MAWTMRLPEDEESALNAQADAEGRSKHEITRDAVRAYLMRHRKWESPLLSDDETFDLGGPIGKDDIRNAMNRPA' A
#
# COMPACT_ATOMS: atom_id res chain seq x y z
N MET A 1 16.82 4.84 -16.67
CA MET A 1 15.81 4.63 -17.73
C MET A 1 14.75 5.71 -17.59
N ALA A 2 14.63 6.61 -18.57
CA ALA A 2 13.53 7.59 -18.60
C ALA A 2 12.33 6.92 -19.27
N TRP A 3 11.17 6.93 -18.61
CA TRP A 3 9.93 6.38 -19.17
C TRP A 3 8.98 7.54 -19.49
N THR A 4 8.53 7.60 -20.74
CA THR A 4 7.55 8.61 -21.18
C THR A 4 6.16 7.99 -21.14
N MET A 5 5.32 8.48 -20.23
CA MET A 5 3.91 8.11 -20.13
C MET A 5 3.07 9.07 -20.97
N ARG A 6 2.08 8.56 -21.70
CA ARG A 6 1.10 9.40 -22.39
C ARG A 6 -0.24 9.28 -21.68
N LEU A 7 -0.76 10.42 -21.25
CA LEU A 7 -2.05 10.55 -20.61
C LEU A 7 -3.07 11.13 -21.62
N PRO A 8 -4.34 10.74 -21.53
CA PRO A 8 -5.45 11.52 -22.07
C PRO A 8 -5.38 12.99 -21.60
N GLU A 9 -5.91 13.91 -22.39
CA GLU A 9 -5.79 15.35 -22.13
C GLU A 9 -6.44 15.78 -20.81
N ASP A 10 -7.56 15.17 -20.45
CA ASP A 10 -8.26 15.39 -19.19
C ASP A 10 -7.44 14.90 -17.98
N GLU A 11 -6.81 13.73 -18.09
CA GLU A 11 -5.92 13.19 -17.05
C GLU A 11 -4.63 14.02 -16.91
N GLU A 12 -4.06 14.49 -18.02
CA GLU A 12 -2.90 15.39 -18.01
C GLU A 12 -3.25 16.74 -17.35
N SER A 13 -4.43 17.29 -17.66
CA SER A 13 -4.94 18.52 -17.04
C SER A 13 -5.14 18.36 -15.53
N ALA A 14 -5.72 17.22 -15.10
CA ALA A 14 -5.87 16.91 -13.67
C ALA A 14 -4.52 16.78 -12.97
N LEU A 15 -3.53 16.13 -13.59
CA LEU A 15 -2.19 16.00 -13.05
C LEU A 15 -1.47 17.35 -12.93
N ASN A 16 -1.65 18.26 -13.90
CA ASN A 16 -1.13 19.63 -13.80
C ASN A 16 -1.75 20.37 -12.60
N ALA A 17 -3.09 20.33 -12.47
CA ALA A 17 -3.78 20.99 -11.37
C ALA A 17 -3.34 20.46 -9.99
N GLN A 18 -3.10 19.14 -9.88
CA GLN A 18 -2.58 18.53 -8.66
C GLN A 18 -1.14 18.97 -8.37
N ALA A 19 -0.27 19.01 -9.39
CA ALA A 19 1.11 19.47 -9.24
C ALA A 19 1.17 20.92 -8.74
N ASP A 20 0.31 21.79 -9.29
CA ASP A 20 0.20 23.18 -8.86
C ASP A 20 -0.32 23.30 -7.41
N ALA A 21 -1.33 22.50 -7.04
CA ALA A 21 -1.89 22.50 -5.69
C ALA A 21 -0.92 21.96 -4.63
N GLU A 22 -0.12 20.94 -4.97
CA GLU A 22 0.85 20.32 -4.06
C GLU A 22 2.22 21.04 -4.06
N GLY A 23 2.49 21.90 -5.05
CA GLY A 23 3.80 22.53 -5.23
C GLY A 23 4.91 21.51 -5.54
N ARG A 24 4.57 20.39 -6.19
CA ARG A 24 5.46 19.25 -6.48
C ARG A 24 5.55 19.00 -7.98
N SER A 25 6.61 18.33 -8.42
CA SER A 25 6.72 17.98 -9.84
C SER A 25 5.76 16.85 -10.21
N LYS A 26 5.22 16.88 -11.43
CA LYS A 26 4.42 15.78 -12.00
C LYS A 26 5.14 14.43 -11.92
N HIS A 27 6.45 14.43 -12.13
CA HIS A 27 7.26 13.21 -12.06
C HIS A 27 7.28 12.59 -10.66
N GLU A 28 7.27 13.40 -9.60
CA GLU A 28 7.20 12.90 -8.23
C GLU A 28 5.81 12.34 -7.91
N ILE A 29 4.76 13.08 -8.28
CA ILE A 29 3.37 12.65 -8.08
C ILE A 29 3.11 11.32 -8.80
N THR A 30 3.47 11.22 -10.07
CA THR A 30 3.30 9.98 -10.85
C THR A 30 4.12 8.83 -10.26
N ARG A 31 5.35 9.08 -9.81
CA ARG A 31 6.19 8.04 -9.19
C ARG A 31 5.55 7.50 -7.91
N ASP A 32 5.04 8.38 -7.06
CA ASP A 32 4.38 7.98 -5.82
C ASP A 32 3.07 7.25 -6.08
N ALA A 33 2.26 7.73 -7.04
CA ALA A 33 1.03 7.08 -7.46
C ALA A 33 1.28 5.64 -7.98
N VAL A 34 2.28 5.47 -8.86
CA VAL A 34 2.67 4.14 -9.35
C VAL A 34 3.18 3.26 -8.21
N ARG A 35 4.00 3.81 -7.30
CA ARG A 35 4.48 3.06 -6.12
C ARG A 35 3.32 2.58 -5.25
N ALA A 36 2.36 3.45 -4.96
CA ALA A 36 1.17 3.12 -4.18
C ALA A 36 0.32 2.04 -4.86
N TYR A 37 0.12 2.15 -6.18
CA TYR A 37 -0.56 1.14 -6.97
C TYR A 37 0.15 -0.22 -6.88
N LEU A 38 1.45 -0.26 -7.11
CA LEU A 38 2.23 -1.50 -7.03
C LEU A 38 2.17 -2.14 -5.64
N MET A 39 2.25 -1.35 -4.57
CA MET A 39 2.13 -1.89 -3.21
C MET A 39 0.73 -2.44 -2.93
N ARG A 40 -0.32 -1.74 -3.37
CA ARG A 40 -1.71 -2.18 -3.20
C ARG A 40 -2.03 -3.46 -3.97
N HIS A 41 -1.48 -3.61 -5.16
CA HIS A 41 -1.72 -4.75 -6.05
C HIS A 41 -0.64 -5.83 -5.96
N ARG A 42 0.29 -5.70 -4.99
CA ARG A 42 1.34 -6.69 -4.77
C ARG A 42 0.69 -8.00 -4.33
N LYS A 43 0.88 -9.03 -5.15
CA LYS A 43 0.62 -10.41 -4.75
C LYS A 43 1.88 -10.97 -4.13
N TRP A 44 1.73 -11.64 -2.99
CA TRP A 44 2.81 -12.38 -2.35
C TRP A 44 2.66 -13.84 -2.77
N GLU A 45 3.73 -14.41 -3.34
CA GLU A 45 3.77 -15.82 -3.73
C GLU A 45 3.78 -16.76 -2.52
N SER A 46 4.22 -16.26 -1.36
CA SER A 46 4.24 -16.96 -0.08
C SER A 46 3.73 -16.05 1.05
N PRO A 47 3.23 -16.61 2.16
CA PRO A 47 2.92 -15.85 3.37
C PRO A 47 4.10 -14.99 3.82
N LEU A 48 3.78 -13.83 4.43
CA LEU A 48 4.78 -12.93 5.02
C LEU A 48 5.45 -13.50 6.26
N LEU A 49 4.70 -14.31 6.99
CA LEU A 49 5.09 -14.98 8.21
C LEU A 49 4.85 -16.47 8.00
N SER A 50 5.78 -17.29 8.46
CA SER A 50 5.59 -18.74 8.50
C SER A 50 4.69 -19.14 9.68
N ASP A 51 4.17 -20.36 9.65
CA ASP A 51 3.25 -20.84 10.68
C ASP A 51 3.91 -20.84 12.08
N ASP A 52 5.22 -20.99 12.18
CA ASP A 52 6.01 -20.89 13.42
C ASP A 52 6.20 -19.45 13.92
N GLU A 53 6.00 -18.45 13.06
CA GLU A 53 5.98 -17.03 13.40
C GLU A 53 4.57 -16.53 13.74
N THR A 54 3.56 -17.39 13.64
CA THR A 54 2.17 -17.06 13.95
C THR A 54 1.61 -18.05 14.98
N PHE A 55 0.45 -17.73 15.55
CA PHE A 55 -0.27 -18.71 16.36
C PHE A 55 -1.76 -18.59 16.11
N ASP A 56 -2.43 -19.74 16.03
CA ASP A 56 -3.87 -19.80 15.85
C ASP A 56 -4.59 -19.41 17.14
N LEU A 57 -5.52 -18.46 17.04
CA LEU A 57 -6.37 -18.04 18.13
C LEU A 57 -7.59 -18.96 18.33
N GLY A 58 -7.77 -19.94 17.43
CA GLY A 58 -8.98 -20.78 17.38
C GLY A 58 -10.16 -20.01 16.78
N GLY A 59 -11.32 -20.69 16.66
CA GLY A 59 -12.53 -20.29 15.92
C GLY A 59 -13.02 -18.82 15.99
N PRO A 60 -14.28 -18.52 16.35
CA PRO A 60 -14.73 -17.13 16.39
C PRO A 60 -13.98 -16.34 17.48
N ILE A 61 -13.12 -15.41 17.08
CA ILE A 61 -12.32 -14.59 17.99
C ILE A 61 -13.05 -13.32 18.45
N GLY A 62 -13.03 -13.09 19.77
CA GLY A 62 -13.52 -11.89 20.42
C GLY A 62 -12.43 -10.82 20.60
N LYS A 63 -12.85 -9.60 20.96
CA LYS A 63 -11.92 -8.49 21.23
C LYS A 63 -10.97 -8.78 22.40
N ASP A 64 -11.44 -9.52 23.40
CA ASP A 64 -10.64 -9.86 24.57
C ASP A 64 -9.57 -10.92 24.25
N ASP A 65 -9.85 -11.84 23.32
CA ASP A 65 -8.88 -12.81 22.83
C ASP A 65 -7.70 -12.12 22.14
N ILE A 66 -8.01 -11.13 21.29
CA ILE A 66 -7.00 -10.29 20.62
C ILE A 66 -6.18 -9.51 21.66
N ARG A 67 -6.83 -8.92 22.68
CA ARG A 67 -6.13 -8.16 23.72
C ARG A 67 -5.19 -9.04 24.54
N ASN A 68 -5.60 -10.26 24.87
CA ASN A 68 -4.76 -11.21 25.61
C ASN A 68 -3.57 -11.67 24.76
N ALA A 69 -3.79 -11.94 23.47
CA ALA A 69 -2.73 -12.27 22.51
C ALA A 69 -1.62 -11.21 22.45
N MET A 70 -2.02 -9.93 22.33
CA MET A 70 -1.07 -8.81 22.23
C MET A 70 -0.26 -8.54 23.50
N ASN A 71 -0.73 -8.99 24.66
CA ASN A 71 -0.07 -8.76 25.96
C ASN A 71 0.68 -9.98 26.48
N ARG A 72 0.80 -11.05 25.68
CA ARG A 72 1.53 -12.25 26.07
C ARG A 72 3.04 -11.99 25.93
N PRO A 73 3.87 -12.41 26.89
CA PRO A 73 5.32 -12.38 26.72
C PRO A 73 5.73 -13.31 25.56
N ALA A 74 6.73 -12.87 24.79
CA ALA A 74 7.29 -13.58 23.65
C ALA A 74 7.90 -14.94 24.04
#